data_AF-A0A8X6JG05-F1
#
_entry.id   AF-A0A8X6JG05-F1
#
_cell.length_a   1.000
_cell.length_b   1.000
_cell.length_c   1.000
_cell.angle_alpha   90.00
_cell.angle_beta   90.00
_cell.angle_gamma   90.00
#
_symmetry.space_group_name_H-M   'P 1'
#
loop_
_entity.id
_entity.type
_entity.pdbx_description
1 polymer ?
#
loop_
_entity_poly.entity_id
_entity_poly.type
_entity_poly.pdbx_seq_one_letter_code
_entity_poly.pdbx_strand_id
1 'polypeptide(L)'
;MIKHVICIFLLDEDNQTFSQSYDLNFPEDAVPDSERAFVDVTGIILGISIKNMNNLVNLPTGCGEQNLVHFTPNYLILDFLSSIGKLNDDIKSIAIQNLYTGYQREFNFRHYDGSFSAFGETDKTGSMFLTAFVLRSFSQAKRYIFIDDNALADMQTWIVARQQKDGCFPNIGQIFDSRIQGGLAGEKNSGAITAYVVTSLLISKYDNQTVIEKAFSCLNKNPPSSPYEIFLYAYTKALAGDNEAAQKLIDDIKPRVNSTDGIEYYKNPNGTQAINVETAAYAILANLQLGSNASDVLPLARYLAMKLNSLGGFYSTQ
;
A
#
# COMPACT_ATOMS: atom_id res chain seq x y z
N MET A 1 -26.59 20.22 0.50
CA MET A 1 -25.41 19.54 1.05
C MET A 1 -25.56 18.03 0.89
N ILE A 2 -24.53 17.34 0.37
CA ILE A 2 -24.61 15.90 0.06
C ILE A 2 -23.83 15.10 1.11
N LYS A 3 -24.48 14.11 1.73
CA LYS A 3 -23.83 13.05 2.51
C LYS A 3 -23.88 11.73 1.74
N HIS A 4 -22.75 11.06 1.61
CA HIS A 4 -22.69 9.69 1.10
C HIS A 4 -22.40 8.75 2.26
N VAL A 5 -23.24 7.72 2.42
CA VAL A 5 -23.01 6.60 3.33
C VAL A 5 -22.75 5.37 2.48
N ILE A 6 -21.60 4.76 2.71
CA ILE A 6 -21.19 3.54 2.03
C ILE A 6 -21.40 2.38 3.01
N CYS A 7 -22.32 1.48 2.68
CA CYS A 7 -22.60 0.30 3.49
C CYS A 7 -22.08 -0.93 2.75
N ILE A 8 -21.10 -1.60 3.33
CA ILE A 8 -20.48 -2.79 2.71
C ILE A 8 -20.87 -4.00 3.55
N PHE A 9 -21.70 -4.85 2.97
CA PHE A 9 -22.16 -6.08 3.60
C PHE A 9 -21.33 -7.23 3.06
N LEU A 10 -20.30 -7.61 3.80
CA LEU A 10 -19.57 -8.84 3.55
C LEU A 10 -20.28 -9.94 4.33
N LEU A 11 -20.95 -10.82 3.60
CA LEU A 11 -21.54 -12.02 4.18
C LEU A 11 -20.41 -12.84 4.80
N ASP A 12 -20.53 -13.11 6.09
CA ASP A 12 -19.71 -14.08 6.80
C ASP A 12 -20.17 -15.49 6.39
N GLU A 13 -19.25 -16.45 6.28
CA GLU A 13 -19.61 -17.86 6.02
C GLU A 13 -20.54 -18.40 7.11
N ASP A 14 -20.47 -17.82 8.32
CA ASP A 14 -21.26 -18.20 9.49
C ASP A 14 -22.68 -17.59 9.55
N ASN A 15 -23.15 -16.93 8.48
CA ASN A 15 -24.53 -16.43 8.39
C ASN A 15 -24.90 -15.44 9.53
N GLN A 16 -23.90 -14.76 10.11
CA GLN A 16 -24.11 -13.79 11.19
C GLN A 16 -24.75 -12.50 10.66
N THR A 17 -25.76 -12.00 11.39
CA THR A 17 -26.44 -10.75 11.04
C THR A 17 -25.57 -9.55 11.43
N PHE A 18 -25.04 -8.82 10.44
CA PHE A 18 -24.34 -7.55 10.65
C PHE A 18 -25.32 -6.38 10.55
N SER A 19 -25.30 -5.48 11.53
CA SER A 19 -26.14 -4.28 11.59
C SER A 19 -25.31 -3.06 11.96
N GLN A 20 -25.51 -1.97 11.24
CA GLN A 20 -24.83 -0.70 11.48
C GLN A 20 -25.82 0.47 11.38
N SER A 21 -25.69 1.44 12.29
CA SER A 21 -26.51 2.65 12.33
C SER A 21 -25.68 3.87 11.94
N TYR A 22 -26.28 4.81 11.20
CA TYR A 22 -25.63 6.04 10.76
C TYR A 22 -26.50 7.26 11.05
N ASP A 23 -25.95 8.23 11.78
CA ASP A 23 -26.60 9.50 12.07
C ASP A 23 -26.30 10.55 10.98
N LEU A 24 -27.34 11.00 10.30
CA LEU A 24 -27.26 12.01 9.24
C LEU A 24 -27.37 13.44 9.83
N ASN A 25 -26.30 13.89 10.48
CA ASN A 25 -26.26 15.25 11.05
C ASN A 25 -25.94 16.33 10.00
N PHE A 26 -26.89 17.18 9.61
CA PHE A 26 -26.63 18.32 8.72
C PHE A 26 -26.23 19.57 9.54
N PRO A 27 -25.35 20.44 9.01
CA PRO A 27 -25.04 21.74 9.62
C PRO A 27 -26.27 22.64 9.72
N GLU A 28 -26.32 23.48 10.75
CA GLU A 28 -27.46 24.39 11.01
C GLU A 28 -27.69 25.41 9.89
N ASP A 29 -26.66 25.73 9.11
CA ASP A 29 -26.68 26.67 7.99
C ASP A 29 -26.97 26.00 6.63
N ALA A 30 -27.46 24.76 6.62
CA ALA A 30 -27.82 24.07 5.39
C ALA A 30 -28.91 24.84 4.62
N VAL A 31 -28.66 25.07 3.33
CA VAL A 31 -29.65 25.70 2.44
C VAL A 31 -30.90 24.81 2.38
N PRO A 32 -32.12 25.36 2.53
CA PRO A 32 -33.36 24.60 2.44
C PRO A 32 -33.42 23.76 1.17
N ASP A 33 -33.99 22.55 1.29
CA ASP A 33 -34.12 21.56 0.21
C ASP A 33 -32.81 21.09 -0.44
N SER A 34 -31.65 21.44 0.11
CA SER A 34 -30.34 21.04 -0.42
C SER A 34 -29.83 19.72 0.14
N GLU A 35 -30.43 19.21 1.22
CA GLU A 35 -30.01 17.99 1.92
C GLU A 35 -30.21 16.76 1.04
N ARG A 36 -29.14 15.99 0.85
CA ARG A 36 -29.17 14.73 0.10
C ARG A 36 -28.37 13.69 0.86
N ALA A 37 -28.89 12.46 0.91
CA ALA A 37 -28.18 11.30 1.41
C ALA A 37 -28.22 10.17 0.37
N PHE A 38 -27.09 9.52 0.14
CA PHE A 38 -26.98 8.38 -0.77
C PHE A 38 -26.48 7.16 -0.02
N VAL A 39 -27.06 5.99 -0.31
CA VAL A 39 -26.66 4.70 0.24
C VAL A 39 -26.24 3.78 -0.90
N ASP A 40 -24.99 3.35 -0.90
CA ASP A 40 -24.47 2.33 -1.81
C ASP A 40 -24.27 1.01 -1.06
N VAL A 41 -24.83 -0.07 -1.60
CA VAL A 41 -24.71 -1.43 -1.07
C VAL A 41 -23.90 -2.29 -2.03
N THR A 42 -22.85 -2.94 -1.53
CA THR A 42 -22.01 -3.86 -2.31
C THR A 42 -21.64 -5.09 -1.48
N GLY A 43 -21.63 -6.27 -2.14
CA GLY A 43 -21.10 -7.52 -1.58
C GLY A 43 -19.60 -7.72 -1.86
N ILE A 44 -18.96 -6.78 -2.53
CA ILE A 44 -17.53 -6.78 -2.84
C ILE A 44 -16.87 -5.60 -2.14
N ILE A 45 -15.77 -5.84 -1.42
CA ILE A 45 -15.03 -4.86 -0.61
C ILE A 45 -14.70 -3.59 -1.41
N LEU A 46 -14.21 -3.75 -2.65
CA LEU A 46 -13.87 -2.65 -3.54
C LEU A 46 -14.94 -2.40 -4.61
N GLY A 47 -16.19 -2.82 -4.40
CA GLY A 47 -17.25 -2.70 -5.41
C GLY A 47 -17.52 -1.26 -5.86
N ILE A 48 -17.32 -0.28 -4.98
CA ILE A 48 -17.43 1.15 -5.32
C ILE A 48 -16.24 1.61 -6.16
N SER A 49 -15.04 1.09 -5.89
CA SER A 49 -13.87 1.28 -6.74
C SER A 49 -14.14 0.75 -8.15
N ILE A 50 -14.83 -0.39 -8.29
CA ILE A 50 -15.25 -0.95 -9.60
C ILE A 50 -16.20 -0.01 -10.35
N LYS A 51 -17.16 0.62 -9.67
CA LYS A 51 -18.08 1.57 -10.32
C LYS A 51 -17.37 2.82 -10.83
N ASN A 52 -16.29 3.24 -10.17
CA ASN A 52 -15.59 4.49 -10.42
C ASN A 52 -14.17 4.31 -11.02
N MET A 53 -13.90 3.16 -11.65
CA MET A 53 -12.54 2.79 -12.07
C MET A 53 -11.89 3.76 -13.04
N ASN A 54 -12.66 4.47 -13.86
CA ASN A 54 -12.13 5.49 -14.76
C ASN A 54 -11.37 6.60 -14.00
N ASN A 55 -11.67 6.80 -12.70
CA ASN A 55 -10.96 7.74 -11.84
C ASN A 55 -9.72 7.14 -11.17
N LEU A 56 -9.54 5.82 -11.20
CA LEU A 56 -8.41 5.10 -10.61
C LEU A 56 -7.38 4.69 -11.70
N VAL A 57 -7.85 4.39 -12.89
CA VAL A 57 -7.06 4.05 -14.10
C VAL A 57 -6.68 5.34 -14.82
N ASN A 58 -5.68 6.03 -14.28
CA ASN A 58 -5.19 7.28 -14.86
C ASN A 58 -3.90 7.09 -15.63
N LEU A 59 -3.72 7.92 -16.66
CA LEU A 59 -2.47 8.03 -17.39
C LEU A 59 -1.37 8.56 -16.44
N PRO A 60 -0.21 7.88 -16.34
CA PRO A 60 0.90 8.38 -15.56
C PRO A 60 1.48 9.69 -16.12
N THR A 61 1.55 10.71 -15.26
CA THR A 61 2.01 12.07 -15.57
C THR A 61 2.78 12.67 -14.39
N GLY A 62 3.43 13.81 -14.60
CA GLY A 62 4.18 14.51 -13.57
C GLY A 62 5.64 14.07 -13.44
N CYS A 63 6.24 14.36 -12.29
CA CYS A 63 7.58 13.93 -11.89
C CYS A 63 7.60 12.44 -11.50
N GLY A 64 8.76 11.84 -11.22
CA GLY A 64 8.86 10.40 -10.92
C GLY A 64 7.94 9.93 -9.79
N GLU A 65 7.80 10.74 -8.74
CA GLU A 65 6.86 10.47 -7.65
C GLU A 65 5.40 10.37 -8.14
N GLN A 66 4.96 11.36 -8.93
CA GLN A 66 3.58 11.43 -9.45
C GLN A 66 3.31 10.37 -10.51
N ASN A 67 4.31 10.06 -11.35
CA ASN A 67 4.21 9.01 -12.34
C ASN A 67 3.95 7.66 -11.66
N LEU A 68 4.66 7.35 -10.57
CA LEU A 68 4.45 6.12 -9.79
C LEU A 68 3.11 6.05 -9.06
N VAL A 69 2.62 7.19 -8.56
CA VAL A 69 1.28 7.32 -7.95
C VAL A 69 0.19 6.89 -8.95
N HIS A 70 0.37 7.21 -10.23
CA HIS A 70 -0.58 6.84 -11.28
C HIS A 70 -0.29 5.48 -11.92
N PHE A 71 0.97 5.03 -11.95
CA PHE A 71 1.36 3.73 -12.49
C PHE A 71 0.81 2.57 -11.64
N THR A 72 1.00 2.64 -10.32
CA THR A 72 0.72 1.53 -9.39
C THR A 72 -0.74 1.06 -9.40
N PRO A 73 -1.74 1.95 -9.38
CA PRO A 73 -3.15 1.54 -9.44
C PRO A 73 -3.52 0.74 -10.69
N ASN A 74 -2.82 0.94 -11.82
CA ASN A 74 -3.15 0.26 -13.08
C ASN A 74 -2.92 -1.26 -12.99
N TYR A 75 -1.84 -1.74 -12.37
CA TYR A 75 -1.65 -3.18 -12.23
C TYR A 75 -2.49 -3.75 -11.08
N LEU A 76 -2.70 -3.00 -9.99
CA LEU A 76 -3.52 -3.44 -8.86
C LEU A 76 -4.98 -3.65 -9.27
N ILE A 77 -5.51 -2.79 -10.16
CA ILE A 77 -6.87 -2.95 -10.66
C ILE A 77 -7.00 -4.16 -11.56
N LEU A 78 -5.95 -4.48 -12.34
CA LEU A 78 -5.92 -5.69 -13.16
C LEU A 78 -5.92 -6.94 -12.27
N ASP A 79 -5.13 -6.95 -11.19
CA ASP A 79 -5.13 -8.07 -10.23
C ASP A 79 -6.50 -8.28 -9.62
N PHE A 80 -7.08 -7.18 -9.14
CA PHE A 80 -8.34 -7.21 -8.44
C PHE A 80 -9.49 -7.64 -9.35
N LEU A 81 -9.62 -7.06 -10.54
CA LEU A 81 -10.69 -7.45 -11.48
C LEU A 81 -10.50 -8.87 -12.01
N SER A 82 -9.25 -9.30 -12.19
CA SER A 82 -8.95 -10.67 -12.58
C SER A 82 -9.34 -11.67 -11.49
N SER A 83 -9.09 -11.35 -10.22
CA SER A 83 -9.39 -12.27 -9.11
C SER A 83 -10.88 -12.49 -8.89
N ILE A 84 -11.72 -11.48 -9.18
CA ILE A 84 -13.18 -11.59 -9.08
C ILE A 84 -13.87 -11.97 -10.39
N GLY A 85 -13.10 -12.26 -11.45
CA GLY A 85 -13.64 -12.63 -12.77
C GLY A 85 -14.47 -11.52 -13.45
N LYS A 86 -14.14 -10.25 -13.19
CA LYS A 86 -14.83 -9.07 -13.77
C LYS A 86 -13.96 -8.24 -14.69
N LEU A 87 -12.74 -8.69 -15.02
CA LEU A 87 -11.87 -8.02 -15.97
C LEU A 87 -12.46 -8.10 -17.38
N ASN A 88 -12.77 -6.95 -17.98
CA ASN A 88 -13.15 -6.85 -19.39
C ASN A 88 -11.97 -6.34 -20.25
N ASP A 89 -12.08 -6.54 -21.56
CA ASP A 89 -10.98 -6.23 -22.50
C ASP A 89 -10.70 -4.73 -22.62
N ASP A 90 -11.72 -3.87 -22.51
CA ASP A 90 -11.56 -2.42 -22.60
C ASP A 90 -10.70 -1.87 -21.45
N ILE A 91 -11.04 -2.21 -20.19
CA ILE A 91 -10.28 -1.81 -19.01
C ILE A 91 -8.88 -2.41 -19.07
N LYS A 92 -8.78 -3.68 -19.48
CA LYS A 92 -7.49 -4.37 -19.61
C LYS A 92 -6.58 -3.64 -20.59
N SER A 93 -7.09 -3.28 -21.76
CA SER A 93 -6.33 -2.57 -22.79
C SER A 93 -5.86 -1.20 -22.30
N ILE A 94 -6.75 -0.42 -21.67
CA ILE A 94 -6.41 0.91 -21.13
C ILE A 94 -5.35 0.80 -20.04
N ALA A 95 -5.53 -0.10 -19.06
CA ALA A 95 -4.57 -0.28 -17.97
C ALA A 95 -3.20 -0.75 -18.48
N ILE A 96 -3.16 -1.67 -19.45
CA ILE A 96 -1.90 -2.13 -20.07
C ILE A 96 -1.21 -0.98 -20.82
N GLN A 97 -1.96 -0.16 -21.57
CA GLN A 97 -1.39 1.00 -22.27
C GLN A 97 -0.82 2.03 -21.28
N ASN A 98 -1.52 2.28 -20.18
CA ASN A 98 -1.05 3.16 -19.10
C ASN A 98 0.21 2.60 -18.44
N LEU A 99 0.28 1.29 -18.20
CA LEU A 99 1.48 0.63 -17.66
C LEU A 99 2.67 0.79 -18.61
N TYR A 100 2.53 0.53 -19.91
CA TYR A 100 3.62 0.75 -20.87
C TYR A 100 4.08 2.21 -20.88
N THR A 101 3.13 3.15 -20.89
CA THR A 101 3.44 4.57 -20.89
C THR A 101 4.15 4.99 -19.61
N GLY A 102 3.64 4.60 -18.44
CA GLY A 102 4.24 4.92 -17.16
C GLY A 102 5.61 4.30 -16.97
N TYR A 103 5.81 3.06 -17.41
CA TYR A 103 7.10 2.38 -17.41
C TYR A 103 8.14 3.19 -18.21
N GLN A 104 7.83 3.54 -19.48
CA GLN A 104 8.73 4.32 -20.33
C GLN A 104 8.99 5.72 -19.74
N ARG A 105 7.96 6.37 -19.21
CA ARG A 105 8.09 7.71 -18.61
C ARG A 105 8.96 7.71 -17.38
N GLU A 106 8.90 6.67 -16.56
CA GLU A 106 9.65 6.59 -15.31
C GLU A 106 11.16 6.59 -15.54
N PHE A 107 11.64 6.03 -16.66
CA PHE A 107 13.07 6.06 -16.99
C PHE A 107 13.63 7.47 -17.21
N ASN A 108 12.79 8.48 -17.45
CA ASN A 108 13.25 9.87 -17.48
C ASN A 108 13.71 10.37 -16.10
N PHE A 109 13.35 9.64 -15.03
CA PHE A 109 13.70 9.97 -13.65
C PHE A 109 14.74 9.00 -13.06
N ARG A 110 15.34 8.17 -13.92
CA ARG A 110 16.42 7.25 -13.57
C ARG A 110 17.77 7.96 -13.61
N HIS A 111 18.62 7.62 -12.65
CA HIS A 111 20.03 8.01 -12.58
C HIS A 111 20.93 6.99 -13.30
N TYR A 112 22.12 7.40 -13.74
CA TYR A 112 23.12 6.54 -14.37
C TYR A 112 23.55 5.37 -13.48
N ASP A 113 23.48 5.54 -12.17
CA ASP A 113 23.81 4.51 -11.19
C ASP A 113 22.66 3.50 -10.95
N GLY A 114 21.53 3.67 -11.64
CA GLY A 114 20.38 2.77 -11.61
C GLY A 114 19.27 3.17 -10.65
N SER A 115 19.46 4.21 -9.85
CA SER A 115 18.44 4.71 -8.91
C SER A 115 17.43 5.65 -9.51
N PHE A 116 16.39 6.00 -8.75
CA PHE A 116 15.33 6.90 -9.17
C PHE A 116 15.16 8.04 -8.16
N SER A 117 14.84 9.23 -8.65
CA SER A 117 14.46 10.40 -7.84
C SER A 117 13.30 11.14 -8.51
N ALA A 118 12.75 12.20 -7.89
CA ALA A 118 11.62 12.92 -8.48
C ALA A 118 11.97 13.54 -9.84
N PHE A 119 13.19 14.06 -10.00
CA PHE A 119 13.63 14.78 -11.20
C PHE A 119 14.85 14.14 -11.89
N GLY A 120 15.12 12.85 -11.61
CA GLY A 120 16.25 12.10 -12.18
C GLY A 120 17.58 12.78 -11.92
N GLU A 121 18.45 12.80 -12.93
CA GLU A 121 19.79 13.41 -12.90
C GLU A 121 19.83 14.91 -12.54
N THR A 122 18.68 15.59 -12.48
CA THR A 122 18.62 16.96 -11.95
C THR A 122 18.79 16.98 -10.42
N ASP A 123 18.36 15.92 -9.74
CA ASP A 123 18.59 15.75 -8.31
C ASP A 123 20.02 15.26 -8.05
N LYS A 124 20.59 15.62 -6.89
CA LYS A 124 21.97 15.26 -6.56
C LYS A 124 22.21 13.76 -6.37
N THR A 125 21.17 13.03 -5.96
CA THR A 125 21.23 11.61 -5.61
C THR A 125 19.86 10.97 -5.79
N GLY A 126 19.82 9.69 -6.18
CA GLY A 126 18.62 8.86 -6.09
C GLY A 126 18.04 8.78 -4.67
N SER A 127 16.73 8.53 -4.60
CA SER A 127 16.01 8.30 -3.35
C SER A 127 15.90 6.81 -3.04
N MET A 128 16.24 6.42 -1.80
CA MET A 128 16.11 5.03 -1.34
C MET A 128 14.64 4.59 -1.37
N PHE A 129 13.75 5.45 -0.85
CA PHE A 129 12.32 5.19 -0.83
C PHE A 129 11.77 5.04 -2.26
N LEU A 130 12.04 6.03 -3.13
CA LEU A 130 11.47 6.01 -4.49
C LEU A 130 12.04 4.85 -5.31
N THR A 131 13.35 4.58 -5.23
CA THR A 131 13.96 3.45 -5.94
C THR A 131 13.36 2.12 -5.49
N ALA A 132 13.13 1.92 -4.19
CA ALA A 132 12.43 0.73 -3.69
C ALA A 132 10.96 0.68 -4.16
N PHE A 133 10.28 1.82 -4.23
CA PHE A 133 8.90 1.90 -4.73
C PHE A 133 8.83 1.57 -6.24
N VAL A 134 9.76 2.07 -7.05
CA VAL A 134 9.87 1.71 -8.48
C VAL A 134 10.16 0.22 -8.62
N LEU A 135 11.13 -0.31 -7.89
CA LEU A 135 11.50 -1.73 -7.90
C LEU A 135 10.30 -2.64 -7.61
N ARG A 136 9.56 -2.40 -6.52
CA ARG A 136 8.41 -3.24 -6.18
C ARG A 136 7.31 -3.13 -7.24
N SER A 137 7.04 -1.93 -7.74
CA SER A 137 5.93 -1.67 -8.68
C SER A 137 6.22 -2.29 -10.04
N PHE A 138 7.46 -2.16 -10.53
CA PHE A 138 7.90 -2.78 -11.78
C PHE A 138 7.93 -4.30 -11.68
N SER A 139 8.45 -4.86 -10.58
CA SER A 139 8.41 -6.31 -10.34
C SER A 139 6.98 -6.83 -10.42
N GLN A 140 6.03 -6.13 -9.79
CA GLN A 140 4.64 -6.52 -9.82
C GLN A 140 4.02 -6.38 -11.21
N ALA A 141 4.28 -5.29 -11.94
CA ALA A 141 3.74 -5.07 -13.28
C ALA A 141 4.20 -6.11 -14.33
N LYS A 142 5.28 -6.87 -14.08
CA LYS A 142 5.78 -7.94 -14.99
C LYS A 142 4.75 -8.97 -15.42
N ARG A 143 3.71 -9.18 -14.62
CA ARG A 143 2.62 -10.13 -14.96
C ARG A 143 1.70 -9.63 -16.09
N TYR A 144 1.78 -8.34 -16.44
CA TYR A 144 0.93 -7.71 -17.45
C TYR A 144 1.70 -7.07 -18.61
N ILE A 145 2.90 -6.53 -18.35
CA ILE A 145 3.74 -5.88 -19.36
C ILE A 145 5.17 -6.39 -19.31
N PHE A 146 5.92 -6.20 -20.40
CA PHE A 146 7.35 -6.42 -20.39
C PHE A 146 8.06 -5.38 -19.52
N ILE A 147 8.96 -5.85 -18.66
CA ILE A 147 9.88 -5.04 -17.85
C ILE A 147 11.26 -5.67 -18.01
N ASP A 148 12.26 -4.85 -18.34
CA ASP A 148 13.65 -5.31 -18.45
C ASP A 148 14.19 -5.77 -17.09
N ASP A 149 14.66 -7.02 -17.02
CA ASP A 149 15.26 -7.60 -15.83
C ASP A 149 16.56 -6.92 -15.42
N ASN A 150 17.31 -6.37 -16.39
CA ASN A 150 18.52 -5.60 -16.06
C ASN A 150 18.17 -4.32 -15.29
N ALA A 151 17.05 -3.66 -15.62
CA ALA A 151 16.63 -2.48 -14.88
C ALA A 151 16.27 -2.82 -13.41
N LEU A 152 15.65 -3.98 -13.18
CA LEU A 152 15.36 -4.47 -11.83
C LEU A 152 16.66 -4.81 -11.08
N ALA A 153 17.60 -5.51 -11.74
CA ALA A 153 18.89 -5.88 -11.16
C ALA A 153 19.75 -4.66 -10.82
N ASP A 154 19.72 -3.61 -11.65
CA ASP A 154 20.43 -2.35 -11.40
C ASP A 154 19.88 -1.66 -10.14
N MET A 155 18.55 -1.58 -9.99
CA MET A 155 17.91 -1.04 -8.78
C MET A 155 18.26 -1.86 -7.53
N GLN A 156 18.18 -3.20 -7.62
CA GLN A 156 18.57 -4.09 -6.52
C GLN A 156 20.03 -3.86 -6.11
N THR A 157 20.94 -3.84 -7.10
CA THR A 157 22.38 -3.63 -6.89
C THR A 157 22.63 -2.28 -6.22
N TRP A 158 21.98 -1.22 -6.69
CA TRP A 158 22.12 0.12 -6.12
C TRP A 158 21.64 0.18 -4.67
N ILE A 159 20.50 -0.45 -4.36
CA ILE A 159 19.93 -0.52 -3.02
C ILE A 159 20.88 -1.25 -2.08
N VAL A 160 21.29 -2.48 -2.43
CA VAL A 160 22.09 -3.34 -1.52
C VAL A 160 23.51 -2.83 -1.31
N ALA A 161 24.08 -2.12 -2.29
CA ALA A 161 25.37 -1.44 -2.15
C ALA A 161 25.36 -0.33 -1.07
N ARG A 162 24.17 0.14 -0.66
CA ARG A 162 23.99 1.20 0.34
C ARG A 162 23.54 0.68 1.70
N GLN A 163 23.45 -0.64 1.89
CA GLN A 163 23.23 -1.21 3.21
C GLN A 163 24.39 -0.85 4.14
N GLN A 164 24.07 -0.29 5.30
CA GLN A 164 25.06 0.15 6.28
C GLN A 164 25.63 -1.02 7.08
N LYS A 165 26.74 -0.78 7.80
CA LYS A 165 27.42 -1.80 8.61
C LYS A 165 26.55 -2.39 9.72
N ASP A 166 25.61 -1.61 10.24
CA ASP A 166 24.63 -2.05 11.24
C ASP A 166 23.47 -2.86 10.63
N GLY A 167 23.43 -2.96 9.30
CA GLY A 167 22.45 -3.68 8.50
C GLY A 167 21.30 -2.81 7.98
N CYS A 168 21.21 -1.56 8.41
CA CYS A 168 20.10 -0.68 8.04
C CYS A 168 20.25 -0.13 6.61
N PHE A 169 19.12 0.15 5.97
CA PHE A 169 19.10 0.96 4.76
C PHE A 169 18.91 2.44 5.12
N PRO A 170 19.74 3.35 4.59
CA PRO A 170 19.66 4.75 4.94
C PRO A 170 18.52 5.45 4.19
N ASN A 171 17.84 6.38 4.87
CA ASN A 171 16.86 7.25 4.23
C ASN A 171 17.59 8.39 3.49
N ILE A 172 17.97 8.13 2.23
CA ILE A 172 18.67 9.08 1.36
C ILE A 172 17.80 9.53 0.19
N GLY A 173 18.20 10.67 -0.40
CA GLY A 173 17.50 11.33 -1.49
C GLY A 173 16.28 12.11 -1.03
N GLN A 174 15.87 13.08 -1.84
CA GLN A 174 14.75 13.96 -1.52
C GLN A 174 13.43 13.34 -1.99
N ILE A 175 12.42 13.42 -1.12
CA ILE A 175 11.03 13.21 -1.49
C ILE A 175 10.29 14.53 -1.36
N PHE A 176 9.59 14.95 -2.40
CA PHE A 176 8.92 16.25 -2.46
C PHE A 176 7.48 16.16 -1.96
N ASP A 177 6.76 15.10 -2.32
CA ASP A 177 5.43 14.82 -1.79
C ASP A 177 5.49 13.75 -0.70
N SER A 178 5.62 14.17 0.57
CA SER A 178 5.72 13.24 1.71
C SER A 178 4.50 12.30 1.85
N ARG A 179 3.35 12.61 1.24
CA ARG A 179 2.17 11.74 1.26
C ARG A 179 2.41 10.41 0.57
N ILE A 180 3.35 10.35 -0.38
CA ILE A 180 3.71 9.10 -1.07
C ILE A 180 4.49 8.14 -0.17
N GLN A 181 5.00 8.61 0.97
CA GLN A 181 5.76 7.78 1.92
C GLN A 181 4.87 7.11 2.98
N GLY A 182 3.59 7.46 3.03
CA GLY A 182 2.64 6.85 3.96
C GLY A 182 3.12 6.99 5.42
N GLY A 183 3.05 5.90 6.17
CA GLY A 183 3.53 5.81 7.55
C GLY A 183 5.06 5.99 7.73
N LEU A 184 5.85 6.05 6.65
CA LEU A 184 7.29 6.40 6.74
C LEU A 184 7.55 7.91 6.79
N ALA A 185 6.55 8.73 6.46
CA ALA A 185 6.72 10.17 6.38
C ALA A 185 7.07 10.77 7.76
N GLY A 186 8.23 11.40 7.86
CA GLY A 186 8.69 12.01 9.12
C GLY A 186 9.28 11.03 10.14
N GLU A 187 9.35 9.73 9.81
CA GLU A 187 10.01 8.75 10.66
C GLU A 187 11.52 8.95 10.66
N LYS A 188 12.09 8.98 11.87
CA LYS A 188 13.53 9.18 12.09
C LYS A 188 14.27 7.87 12.33
N ASN A 189 13.53 6.79 12.63
CA ASN A 189 14.11 5.48 12.85
C ASN A 189 14.45 4.82 11.52
N SER A 190 15.68 4.31 11.40
CA SER A 190 16.15 3.58 10.22
C SER A 190 15.41 2.25 10.00
N GLY A 191 14.69 1.78 11.02
CA GLY A 191 13.95 0.53 11.00
C GLY A 191 12.80 0.47 9.99
N ALA A 192 11.90 1.46 9.98
CA ALA A 192 10.74 1.47 9.09
C ALA A 192 11.14 1.52 7.60
N ILE A 193 12.08 2.41 7.25
CA ILE A 193 12.63 2.47 5.89
C ILE A 193 13.35 1.17 5.50
N THR A 194 14.07 0.54 6.45
CA THR A 194 14.72 -0.76 6.23
C THR A 194 13.67 -1.83 5.93
N ALA A 195 12.60 -1.92 6.72
CA ALA A 195 11.54 -2.90 6.50
C ALA A 195 10.83 -2.70 5.15
N TYR A 196 10.57 -1.45 4.76
CA TYR A 196 10.01 -1.11 3.45
C TYR A 196 10.91 -1.52 2.28
N VAL A 197 12.21 -1.23 2.39
CA VAL A 197 13.20 -1.58 1.36
C VAL A 197 13.35 -3.09 1.25
N VAL A 198 13.44 -3.81 2.38
CA VAL A 198 13.54 -5.29 2.39
C VAL A 198 12.27 -5.91 1.82
N THR A 199 11.09 -5.41 2.19
CA THR A 199 9.81 -5.84 1.59
C THR A 199 9.85 -5.69 0.07
N SER A 200 10.35 -4.56 -0.44
CA SER A 200 10.45 -4.30 -1.87
C SER A 200 11.45 -5.24 -2.57
N LEU A 201 12.59 -5.53 -1.92
CA LEU A 201 13.56 -6.52 -2.39
C LEU A 201 12.94 -7.92 -2.48
N LEU A 202 12.25 -8.38 -1.43
CA LEU A 202 11.58 -9.69 -1.38
C LEU A 202 10.49 -9.81 -2.47
N ILE A 203 9.64 -8.78 -2.64
CA ILE A 203 8.63 -8.74 -3.72
C ILE A 203 9.29 -8.76 -5.11
N SER A 204 10.50 -8.20 -5.24
CA SER A 204 11.30 -8.27 -6.46
C SER A 204 12.08 -9.58 -6.65
N LYS A 205 11.81 -10.59 -5.81
CA LYS A 205 12.46 -11.91 -5.81
C LYS A 205 13.98 -11.84 -5.57
N TYR A 206 14.44 -10.83 -4.84
CA TYR A 206 15.82 -10.78 -4.37
C TYR A 206 16.02 -11.79 -3.23
N ASP A 207 17.01 -12.66 -3.35
CA ASP A 207 17.17 -13.86 -2.50
C ASP A 207 18.52 -13.94 -1.77
N ASN A 208 19.32 -12.87 -1.80
CA ASN A 208 20.59 -12.86 -1.07
C ASN A 208 20.37 -12.83 0.45
N GLN A 209 20.46 -14.00 1.05
CA GLN A 209 20.20 -14.23 2.47
C GLN A 209 21.07 -13.37 3.40
N THR A 210 22.35 -13.12 3.06
CA THR A 210 23.23 -12.29 3.89
C THR A 210 22.76 -10.84 4.00
N VAL A 211 22.22 -10.27 2.91
CA VAL A 211 21.65 -8.91 2.92
C VAL A 211 20.38 -8.88 3.76
N ILE A 212 19.51 -9.87 3.60
CA ILE A 212 18.24 -9.98 4.34
C ILE A 212 18.50 -10.13 5.85
N GLU A 213 19.41 -11.01 6.25
CA GLU A 213 19.79 -11.24 7.66
C GLU A 213 20.39 -10.00 8.31
N LYS A 214 21.26 -9.26 7.59
CA LYS A 214 21.78 -7.98 8.07
C LYS A 214 20.65 -6.98 8.29
N ALA A 215 19.71 -6.89 7.36
CA ALA A 215 18.57 -6.00 7.50
C ALA A 215 17.70 -6.41 8.70
N PHE A 216 17.51 -7.70 8.94
CA PHE A 216 16.80 -8.20 10.11
C PHE A 216 17.53 -7.92 11.42
N SER A 217 18.87 -7.94 11.43
CA SER A 217 19.67 -7.45 12.55
C SER A 217 19.41 -5.97 12.84
N CYS A 218 19.28 -5.14 11.79
CA CYS A 218 18.87 -3.74 11.96
C CYS A 218 17.47 -3.61 12.56
N LEU A 219 16.47 -4.37 12.06
CA LEU A 219 15.10 -4.33 12.58
C LEU A 219 15.03 -4.76 14.06
N ASN A 220 15.83 -5.74 14.47
CA ASN A 220 15.90 -6.18 15.87
C ASN A 220 16.52 -5.11 16.79
N LYS A 221 17.48 -4.31 16.29
CA LYS A 221 18.07 -3.19 17.02
C LYS A 221 17.18 -1.94 17.05
N ASN A 222 16.24 -1.85 16.10
CA ASN A 222 15.30 -0.74 15.95
C ASN A 222 13.86 -1.29 16.01
N PRO A 223 13.40 -1.76 17.19
CA PRO A 223 12.08 -2.36 17.33
C PRO A 223 10.96 -1.37 16.96
N PRO A 224 9.83 -1.87 16.45
CA PRO A 224 8.75 -1.01 15.98
C PRO A 224 8.06 -0.28 17.15
N SER A 225 7.72 0.98 16.92
CA SER A 225 7.18 1.92 17.90
C SER A 225 5.70 2.26 17.67
N SER A 226 5.18 1.99 16.47
CA SER A 226 3.81 2.26 16.07
C SER A 226 3.13 0.99 15.52
N PRO A 227 1.78 0.91 15.57
CA PRO A 227 1.06 -0.14 14.87
C PRO A 227 1.42 -0.29 13.40
N TYR A 228 1.64 0.83 12.70
CA TYR A 228 2.13 0.83 11.32
C TYR A 228 3.45 0.07 11.18
N GLU A 229 4.47 0.41 11.98
CA GLU A 229 5.77 -0.26 11.92
C GLU A 229 5.67 -1.74 12.30
N ILE A 230 4.83 -2.09 13.28
CA ILE A 230 4.63 -3.48 13.72
C ILE A 230 4.13 -4.33 12.55
N PHE A 231 3.08 -3.89 11.84
CA PHE A 231 2.53 -4.67 10.73
C PHE A 231 3.42 -4.64 9.48
N LEU A 232 4.14 -3.54 9.23
CA LEU A 232 5.16 -3.51 8.18
C LEU A 232 6.27 -4.53 8.47
N TYR A 233 6.75 -4.61 9.72
CA TYR A 233 7.77 -5.58 10.13
C TYR A 233 7.24 -7.01 10.04
N ALA A 234 6.02 -7.25 10.52
CA ALA A 234 5.37 -8.56 10.46
C ALA A 234 5.23 -9.03 9.01
N TYR A 235 4.76 -8.17 8.11
CA TYR A 235 4.66 -8.49 6.69
C TYR A 235 6.03 -8.77 6.06
N THR A 236 7.03 -7.94 6.36
CA THR A 236 8.42 -8.15 5.89
C THR A 236 8.96 -9.52 6.33
N LYS A 237 8.73 -9.89 7.60
CA LYS A 237 9.17 -11.16 8.19
C LYS A 237 8.45 -12.35 7.58
N ALA A 238 7.13 -12.26 7.42
CA ALA A 238 6.30 -13.29 6.80
C ALA A 238 6.70 -13.52 5.32
N LEU A 239 7.00 -12.44 4.56
CA LEU A 239 7.50 -12.55 3.19
C LEU A 239 8.86 -13.26 3.10
N ALA A 240 9.72 -13.08 4.10
CA ALA A 240 11.02 -13.75 4.18
C ALA A 240 10.93 -15.20 4.71
N GLY A 241 9.73 -15.67 5.07
CA GLY A 241 9.51 -16.99 5.66
C GLY A 241 9.82 -17.10 7.15
N ASP A 242 10.12 -15.98 7.83
CA ASP A 242 10.28 -15.93 9.29
C ASP A 242 8.91 -15.80 9.97
N ASN A 243 8.11 -16.85 9.79
CA ASN A 243 6.70 -16.87 10.18
C ASN A 243 6.51 -16.77 11.70
N GLU A 244 7.42 -17.32 12.49
CA GLU A 244 7.36 -17.27 13.96
C GLU A 244 7.54 -15.84 14.46
N ALA A 245 8.56 -15.11 13.98
CA ALA A 245 8.77 -13.72 14.37
C ALA A 245 7.64 -12.80 13.88
N ALA A 246 7.10 -13.06 12.69
CA ALA A 246 5.95 -12.33 12.17
C ALA A 246 4.70 -12.54 13.02
N GLN A 247 4.37 -13.80 13.36
CA GLN A 247 3.23 -14.14 14.20
C GLN A 247 3.35 -13.50 15.58
N LYS A 248 4.55 -13.54 16.18
CA LYS A 248 4.81 -12.91 17.47
C LYS A 248 4.48 -11.41 17.47
N LEU A 249 4.88 -10.68 16.43
CA LEU A 249 4.57 -9.25 16.30
C LEU A 249 3.05 -8.98 16.23
N ILE A 250 2.31 -9.85 15.53
CA ILE A 250 0.85 -9.77 15.41
C ILE A 250 0.17 -10.08 16.75
N ASP A 251 0.64 -11.10 17.46
CA ASP A 251 0.10 -11.49 18.77
C ASP A 251 0.35 -10.40 19.82
N ASP A 252 1.55 -9.81 19.82
CA ASP A 252 1.94 -8.76 20.76
C ASP A 252 1.09 -7.48 20.61
N ILE A 253 0.65 -7.16 19.38
CA ILE A 253 -0.19 -5.98 19.13
C ILE A 253 -1.68 -6.25 19.30
N LYS A 254 -2.13 -7.51 19.23
CA LYS A 254 -3.54 -7.91 19.30
C LYS A 254 -4.34 -7.25 20.43
N PRO A 255 -3.82 -7.08 21.67
CA PRO A 255 -4.55 -6.39 22.75
C PRO A 255 -4.87 -4.90 22.48
N ARG A 256 -4.24 -4.28 21.48
CA ARG A 256 -4.43 -2.86 21.11
C ARG A 256 -5.46 -2.67 19.99
N VAL A 257 -6.09 -3.73 19.51
CA VAL A 257 -7.10 -3.67 18.46
C VAL A 257 -8.31 -2.85 18.92
N ASN A 258 -8.84 -2.01 18.03
CA ASN A 258 -10.14 -1.37 18.23
C ASN A 258 -11.14 -2.25 17.50
N SER A 259 -12.05 -2.89 18.24
CA SER A 259 -13.08 -3.78 17.69
C SER A 259 -14.45 -3.22 18.04
N THR A 260 -15.25 -2.90 17.02
CA THR A 260 -16.62 -2.41 17.20
C THR A 260 -17.46 -2.92 16.05
N ASP A 261 -18.59 -3.55 16.36
CA ASP A 261 -19.53 -4.09 15.38
C ASP A 261 -18.85 -5.00 14.33
N GLY A 262 -17.91 -5.87 14.72
CA GLY A 262 -17.24 -6.77 13.76
C GLY A 262 -16.33 -6.07 12.74
N ILE A 263 -15.95 -4.82 13.02
CA ILE A 263 -14.92 -4.05 12.32
C ILE A 263 -13.72 -3.92 13.25
N GLU A 264 -12.52 -4.21 12.73
CA GLU A 264 -11.28 -4.08 13.48
C GLU A 264 -10.32 -3.12 12.81
N TYR A 265 -9.61 -2.34 13.62
CA TYR A 265 -8.50 -1.52 13.15
C TYR A 265 -7.53 -1.15 14.27
N TYR A 266 -6.33 -0.72 13.87
CA TYR A 266 -5.30 -0.24 14.78
C TYR A 266 -5.10 1.25 14.59
N LYS A 267 -5.32 2.02 15.66
CA LYS A 267 -5.12 3.46 15.65
C LYS A 267 -3.67 3.80 15.94
N ASN A 268 -3.04 4.56 15.05
CA ASN A 268 -1.74 5.16 15.29
C ASN A 268 -1.92 6.44 16.13
N PRO A 269 -1.31 6.56 17.33
CA PRO A 269 -1.58 7.65 18.28
C PRO A 269 -1.41 9.07 17.70
N ASN A 270 -0.45 9.25 16.79
CA ASN A 270 -0.18 10.51 16.09
C ASN A 270 -0.40 10.37 14.56
N GLY A 271 -1.08 9.32 14.11
CA GLY A 271 -1.27 9.02 12.70
C GLY A 271 -2.53 9.64 12.11
N THR A 272 -2.49 9.90 10.80
CA THR A 272 -3.66 10.32 10.03
C THR A 272 -4.59 9.13 9.76
N GLN A 273 -5.80 9.39 9.24
CA GLN A 273 -6.67 8.31 8.77
C GLN A 273 -6.02 7.49 7.64
N ALA A 274 -5.22 8.13 6.78
CA ALA A 274 -4.43 7.45 5.76
C ALA A 274 -3.48 6.40 6.35
N ILE A 275 -2.74 6.75 7.41
CA ILE A 275 -1.81 5.82 8.07
C ILE A 275 -2.56 4.64 8.70
N ASN A 276 -3.76 4.84 9.25
CA ASN A 276 -4.56 3.75 9.80
C ASN A 276 -5.09 2.81 8.71
N VAL A 277 -5.45 3.34 7.53
CA VAL A 277 -5.81 2.54 6.35
C VAL A 277 -4.61 1.71 5.90
N GLU A 278 -3.44 2.32 5.76
CA GLU A 278 -2.20 1.62 5.38
C GLU A 278 -1.81 0.56 6.42
N THR A 279 -1.96 0.86 7.71
CA THR A 279 -1.73 -0.09 8.81
C THR A 279 -2.65 -1.31 8.70
N ALA A 280 -3.94 -1.10 8.43
CA ALA A 280 -4.89 -2.19 8.24
C ALA A 280 -4.56 -3.01 6.98
N ALA A 281 -4.09 -2.37 5.90
CA ALA A 281 -3.64 -3.06 4.70
C ALA A 281 -2.43 -3.97 4.98
N TYR A 282 -1.39 -3.48 5.68
CA TYR A 282 -0.26 -4.32 6.09
C TYR A 282 -0.68 -5.43 7.06
N ALA A 283 -1.65 -5.18 7.96
CA ALA A 283 -2.18 -6.21 8.85
C ALA A 283 -2.84 -7.35 8.07
N ILE A 284 -3.66 -7.03 7.07
CA ILE A 284 -4.27 -8.02 6.18
C ILE A 284 -3.19 -8.78 5.41
N LEU A 285 -2.24 -8.07 4.80
CA LEU A 285 -1.16 -8.68 4.02
C LEU A 285 -0.29 -9.63 4.88
N ALA A 286 0.06 -9.23 6.10
CA ALA A 286 0.84 -10.06 7.01
C ALA A 286 0.10 -11.35 7.41
N ASN A 287 -1.17 -11.23 7.82
CA ASN A 287 -1.98 -12.39 8.20
C ASN A 287 -2.20 -13.35 7.01
N LEU A 288 -2.54 -12.82 5.84
CA LEU A 288 -2.70 -13.65 4.63
C LEU A 288 -1.39 -14.34 4.22
N GLN A 289 -0.25 -13.66 4.36
CA GLN A 289 1.07 -14.24 4.08
C GLN A 289 1.43 -15.37 5.04
N LEU A 290 0.92 -15.32 6.29
CA LEU A 290 1.06 -16.39 7.29
C LEU A 290 0.07 -17.54 7.09
N GLY A 291 -0.85 -17.43 6.13
CA GLY A 291 -1.84 -18.45 5.83
C GLY A 291 -3.11 -18.38 6.68
N SER A 292 -3.39 -17.23 7.32
CA SER A 292 -4.69 -17.00 7.96
C SER A 292 -5.84 -17.08 6.95
N ASN A 293 -7.02 -17.50 7.41
CA ASN A 293 -8.19 -17.62 6.55
C ASN A 293 -8.78 -16.23 6.23
N ALA A 294 -9.58 -16.17 5.17
CA ALA A 294 -10.26 -14.93 4.78
C ALA A 294 -11.17 -14.38 5.89
N SER A 295 -11.78 -15.25 6.70
CA SER A 295 -12.59 -14.90 7.87
C SER A 295 -11.81 -14.11 8.92
N ASP A 296 -10.55 -14.47 9.15
CA ASP A 296 -9.71 -13.88 10.22
C ASP A 296 -9.34 -12.43 9.89
N VAL A 297 -9.19 -12.12 8.60
CA VAL A 297 -8.86 -10.77 8.12
C VAL A 297 -10.09 -9.95 7.75
N LEU A 298 -11.28 -10.57 7.74
CA LEU A 298 -12.52 -9.93 7.31
C LEU A 298 -12.86 -8.67 8.12
N PRO A 299 -12.71 -8.62 9.46
CA PRO A 299 -12.97 -7.40 10.24
C PRO A 299 -12.06 -6.22 9.85
N LEU A 300 -10.80 -6.48 9.53
CA LEU A 300 -9.85 -5.48 9.03
C LEU A 300 -10.21 -5.04 7.60
N ALA A 301 -10.65 -5.98 6.77
CA ALA A 301 -11.05 -5.71 5.40
C ALA A 301 -12.35 -4.87 5.34
N ARG A 302 -13.30 -5.09 6.26
CA ARG A 302 -14.48 -4.23 6.48
C ARG A 302 -14.06 -2.81 6.83
N TYR A 303 -13.05 -2.63 7.69
CA TYR A 303 -12.52 -1.31 8.01
C TYR A 303 -12.02 -0.58 6.76
N LEU A 304 -11.21 -1.24 5.92
CA LEU A 304 -10.74 -0.64 4.66
C LEU A 304 -11.91 -0.22 3.77
N ALA A 305 -12.89 -1.10 3.61
CA ALA A 305 -14.08 -0.85 2.81
C ALA A 305 -14.81 0.44 3.24
N MET A 306 -14.95 0.67 4.55
CA MET A 306 -15.57 1.88 5.11
C MET A 306 -14.76 3.17 4.90
N LYS A 307 -13.47 3.06 4.53
CA LYS A 307 -12.58 4.20 4.29
C LYS A 307 -12.47 4.58 2.82
N LEU A 308 -13.20 3.90 1.93
CA LEU A 308 -13.35 4.32 0.54
C LEU A 308 -14.12 5.65 0.46
N ASN A 309 -13.63 6.56 -0.37
CA ASN A 309 -14.37 7.78 -0.72
C ASN A 309 -15.45 7.48 -1.78
N SER A 310 -16.28 8.48 -2.10
CA SER A 310 -17.37 8.34 -3.08
C SER A 310 -16.90 8.01 -4.51
N LEU A 311 -15.61 8.23 -4.81
CA LEU A 311 -14.97 7.89 -6.07
C LEU A 311 -14.25 6.53 -6.01
N GLY A 312 -14.36 5.79 -4.91
CA GLY A 312 -13.76 4.48 -4.74
C GLY A 312 -12.24 4.47 -4.53
N GLY A 313 -11.65 5.61 -4.18
CA GLY A 313 -10.25 5.73 -3.78
C GLY A 313 -10.08 5.85 -2.26
N PHE A 314 -8.84 5.76 -1.79
CA PHE A 314 -8.45 6.00 -0.39
C PHE A 314 -7.89 7.41 -0.20
N TYR A 315 -7.47 7.74 1.03
CA TYR A 315 -6.95 9.06 1.41
C TYR A 315 -5.55 9.37 0.87
N SER A 316 -4.74 8.35 0.58
CA SER A 316 -3.33 8.45 0.19
C SER A 316 -2.95 7.48 -0.92
N THR A 317 -1.72 7.63 -1.42
CA THR A 317 -1.12 6.76 -2.44
C THR A 317 -0.63 5.43 -1.87
N GLN A 318 -0.02 5.44 -0.68
CA GLN A 318 0.33 4.21 0.05
C GLN A 318 -0.87 3.68 0.82
#